data_AF-A0A6N4DBA5-F1
#
_entry.id   AF-A0A6N4DBA5-F1
#
_cell.length_a   1.000
_cell.length_b   1.000
_cell.length_c   1.000
_cell.angle_alpha   90.00
_cell.angle_beta   90.00
_cell.angle_gamma   90.00
#
_symmetry.space_group_name_H-M   'P 1'
#
loop_
_entity.id
_entity.type
_entity.pdbx_description
1 polymer ?
#
loop_
_entity_poly.entity_id
_entity_poly.type
_entity_poly.pdbx_seq_one_letter_code
_entity_poly.pdbx_strand_id
1 'polypeptide(L)'
;GAIWMIIHAGLIVVVARLIKAPTFYMAVASQANVGGAASAPVVASAFHPSLASVGVLLAVLGYAVGTYVAYFCGQVLRLIAVG
;
A
#
# COMPACT_ATOMS: atom_id res chain seq x y z
N GLY A 1 -6.92 10.08 -11.40
CA GLY A 1 -6.38 10.39 -10.06
C GLY A 1 -7.45 10.30 -8.98
N ALA A 2 -8.39 11.25 -8.95
CA ALA A 2 -9.38 11.38 -7.87
C ALA A 2 -10.19 10.09 -7.58
N ILE A 3 -10.73 9.44 -8.61
CA ILE A 3 -11.50 8.19 -8.45
C ILE A 3 -10.66 7.11 -7.74
N TRP A 4 -9.40 6.92 -8.17
CA TRP A 4 -8.50 5.95 -7.54
C TRP A 4 -8.16 6.33 -6.09
N MET A 5 -7.95 7.61 -5.80
CA MET A 5 -7.67 8.07 -4.43
C MET A 5 -8.89 7.90 -3.51
N ILE A 6 -10.12 8.03 -4.03
CA ILE A 6 -11.34 7.74 -3.26
C ILE A 6 -11.43 6.25 -2.96
N ILE A 7 -11.17 5.38 -3.95
CA ILE A 7 -11.17 3.93 -3.76
C ILE A 7 -10.09 3.53 -2.75
N HIS A 8 -8.87 4.05 -2.91
CA HIS A 8 -7.73 3.80 -2.02
C HIS A 8 -8.00 4.24 -0.58
N ALA A 9 -8.44 5.49 -0.39
CA ALA A 9 -8.76 6.01 0.95
C ALA A 9 -9.92 5.25 1.59
N GLY A 10 -10.95 4.92 0.79
CA GLY A 10 -12.07 4.09 1.22
C GLY A 10 -11.62 2.70 1.70
N LEU A 11 -10.78 2.02 0.90
CA LEU A 11 -10.22 0.71 1.25
C LEU A 11 -9.42 0.74 2.53
N ILE A 12 -8.52 1.72 2.70
CA ILE A 12 -7.72 1.83 3.93
C ILE A 12 -8.62 2.03 5.15
N VAL A 13 -9.61 2.91 5.07
CA VAL A 13 -10.54 3.17 6.17
C VAL A 13 -11.38 1.93 6.52
N VAL A 14 -11.89 1.22 5.50
CA VAL A 14 -12.68 0.00 5.70
C VAL A 14 -11.81 -1.09 6.34
N VAL A 15 -10.64 -1.38 5.78
CA VAL A 15 -9.74 -2.42 6.29
C VAL A 15 -9.27 -2.09 7.70
N ALA A 16 -8.88 -0.85 7.97
CA ALA A 16 -8.45 -0.43 9.30
C ALA A 16 -9.54 -0.61 10.36
N ARG A 17 -10.81 -0.35 10.01
CA ARG A 17 -11.94 -0.62 10.90
C ARG A 17 -12.17 -2.11 11.12
N LEU A 18 -12.08 -2.93 10.07
CA LEU A 18 -12.28 -4.38 10.17
C LEU A 18 -11.24 -5.03 11.09
N ILE A 19 -9.98 -4.64 10.99
CA ILE A 19 -8.90 -5.20 11.82
C ILE A 19 -8.64 -4.43 13.12
N LYS A 20 -9.44 -3.39 13.41
CA LYS A 20 -9.28 -2.48 14.56
C LYS A 20 -7.86 -1.90 14.66
N ALA A 21 -7.30 -1.51 13.52
CA ALA A 21 -5.96 -0.97 13.46
C ALA A 21 -5.89 0.46 14.07
N PRO A 22 -4.82 0.77 14.82
CA PRO A 22 -4.49 2.13 15.22
C PRO A 22 -4.38 3.09 14.04
N THR A 23 -4.78 4.34 14.25
CA THR A 23 -4.84 5.38 13.21
C THR A 23 -3.49 5.67 12.56
N PHE A 24 -2.38 5.54 13.30
CA PHE A 24 -1.04 5.78 12.75
C PHE A 24 -0.65 4.73 11.70
N TYR A 25 -1.08 3.48 11.85
CA TYR A 25 -0.83 2.44 10.84
C TYR A 25 -1.52 2.77 9.51
N MET A 26 -2.67 3.46 9.53
CA MET A 26 -3.32 3.91 8.30
C MET A 26 -2.45 4.91 7.53
N ALA A 27 -1.83 5.87 8.22
CA ALA A 27 -0.96 6.86 7.59
C ALA A 27 0.28 6.20 6.97
N VAL A 28 0.94 5.30 7.71
CA VAL A 28 2.12 4.57 7.23
C VAL A 28 1.77 3.62 6.08
N ALA A 29 0.66 2.88 6.17
CA ALA A 29 0.21 1.97 5.11
C ALA A 29 -0.18 2.72 3.83
N SER A 30 -0.84 3.87 3.93
CA SER A 30 -1.15 4.70 2.76
C SER A 30 0.13 5.19 2.07
N GLN A 31 1.13 5.63 2.84
CA GLN A 31 2.41 6.07 2.30
C GLN A 31 3.24 4.91 1.74
N ALA A 32 3.15 3.71 2.32
CA ALA A 32 3.79 2.51 1.77
C ALA A 32 3.27 2.17 0.37
N ASN A 33 1.98 2.40 0.10
CA ASN A 33 1.37 2.14 -1.22
C ASN A 33 1.60 3.28 -2.22
N VAL A 34 1.31 4.54 -1.83
CA VAL A 34 1.32 5.69 -2.76
C VAL A 34 2.67 6.41 -2.82
N GLY A 35 3.34 6.55 -1.66
CA GLY A 35 4.62 7.25 -1.52
C GLY A 35 5.85 6.34 -1.53
N GLY A 36 5.64 5.03 -1.47
CA GLY A 36 6.67 3.99 -1.56
C GLY A 36 7.72 4.03 -0.45
N ALA A 37 8.86 3.40 -0.73
CA ALA A 37 9.98 3.25 0.21
C ALA A 37 10.66 4.59 0.58
N ALA A 38 10.44 5.67 -0.18
CA ALA A 38 10.98 6.98 0.14
C ALA A 38 10.17 7.70 1.22
N SER A 39 8.83 7.68 1.13
CA SER A 39 7.96 8.50 1.99
C SER A 39 7.36 7.75 3.18
N ALA A 40 7.18 6.43 3.07
CA ALA A 40 6.64 5.61 4.17
C ALA A 40 7.50 5.63 5.45
N PRO A 41 8.84 5.54 5.38
CA PRO A 41 9.70 5.58 6.57
C PRO A 41 9.68 6.95 7.24
N VAL A 42 9.57 8.02 6.45
CA VAL A 42 9.51 9.40 6.93
C VAL A 42 8.22 9.64 7.71
N VAL A 43 7.08 9.15 7.22
CA VAL A 43 5.82 9.26 7.96
C VAL A 43 5.80 8.33 9.19
N ALA A 44 6.44 7.16 9.12
CA ALA A 44 6.55 6.27 10.27
C ALA A 44 7.46 6.84 11.38
N SER A 45 8.58 7.47 11.03
CA SER A 45 9.53 8.04 11.98
C SER A 45 8.98 9.26 12.72
N ALA A 46 8.00 9.96 12.13
CA ALA A 46 7.25 11.02 12.81
C ALA A 46 6.46 10.52 14.04
N PHE A 47 6.12 9.23 14.11
CA PHE A 47 5.49 8.62 15.28
C PHE A 47 6.51 8.04 16.26
N HIS A 48 7.47 7.26 15.77
CA HIS A 48 8.59 6.78 16.58
C HIS A 48 9.77 6.38 15.67
N PRO A 49 11.02 6.75 15.97
CA PRO A 49 12.17 6.46 15.10
C PRO A 49 12.33 4.97 14.76
N SER A 50 12.00 4.06 15.69
CA SER A 50 12.08 2.62 15.45
C SER A 50 11.06 2.09 14.43
N LEU A 51 10.02 2.87 14.09
CA LEU A 51 9.01 2.49 13.10
C LEU A 51 9.45 2.78 11.67
N ALA A 52 10.54 3.54 11.46
CA ALA A 52 11.07 3.80 10.13
C ALA A 52 11.38 2.51 9.37
N SER A 53 12.02 1.54 10.03
CA SER A 53 12.33 0.22 9.44
C SER A 53 11.06 -0.55 9.08
N VAL A 54 10.02 -0.49 9.92
CA VAL A 54 8.71 -1.10 9.64
C VAL A 54 8.08 -0.46 8.40
N GLY A 55 8.16 0.86 8.27
CA GLY A 55 7.69 1.60 7.09
C GLY A 55 8.42 1.20 5.80
N VAL A 56 9.75 1.04 5.85
CA VAL A 56 10.55 0.54 4.72
C VAL A 56 10.11 -0.87 4.33
N LEU A 57 10.04 -1.79 5.31
CA LEU A 57 9.68 -3.19 5.05
C LEU A 57 8.27 -3.31 4.47
N LEU A 58 7.31 -2.55 4.99
CA LEU A 58 5.95 -2.54 4.48
C LEU A 58 5.88 -2.06 3.03
N ALA A 59 6.62 -1.01 2.67
CA ALA A 59 6.69 -0.51 1.31
C ALA A 59 7.36 -1.50 0.35
N VAL A 60 8.49 -2.10 0.75
CA VAL A 60 9.20 -3.09 -0.06
C VAL A 60 8.35 -4.35 -0.28
N LEU A 61 7.70 -4.85 0.78
CA LEU A 61 6.77 -5.99 0.68
C LEU A 61 5.61 -5.66 -0.26
N GLY A 62 5.00 -4.48 -0.10
CA GLY A 62 3.91 -4.02 -0.96
C GLY A 62 4.32 -3.98 -2.43
N TYR A 63 5.52 -3.49 -2.73
CA TYR A 63 6.06 -3.50 -4.09
C TYR A 63 6.33 -4.89 -4.63
N ALA A 64 6.93 -5.78 -3.83
CA ALA A 64 7.16 -7.15 -4.26
C ALA A 64 5.84 -7.85 -4.63
N VAL A 65 4.88 -7.85 -3.71
CA VAL A 65 3.57 -8.46 -3.92
C VAL A 65 2.83 -7.80 -5.09
N GLY A 66 2.78 -6.46 -5.12
CA GLY A 66 2.12 -5.70 -6.17
C GLY A 66 2.69 -6.00 -7.56
N THR A 67 4.01 -6.17 -7.67
CA THR A 67 4.67 -6.51 -8.94
C THR A 67 4.23 -7.88 -9.46
N TYR A 68 4.23 -8.91 -8.59
CA TYR A 68 3.80 -10.25 -9.01
C TYR A 68 2.31 -10.31 -9.35
N VAL A 69 1.46 -9.65 -8.56
CA VAL A 69 0.01 -9.59 -8.84
C VAL A 69 -0.28 -8.84 -10.13
N ALA A 70 0.41 -7.72 -10.37
CA ALA A 70 0.27 -6.96 -11.61
C ALA A 70 0.71 -7.77 -12.83
N TYR A 71 1.83 -8.50 -12.72
CA TYR A 71 2.29 -9.39 -13.78
C TYR A 71 1.25 -10.49 -14.08
N PHE A 72 0.72 -11.15 -13.04
CA PHE A 72 -0.31 -12.17 -13.19
C PHE A 72 -1.58 -11.59 -13.85
N CYS A 73 -2.05 -10.44 -13.39
CA CYS A 73 -3.17 -9.73 -13.99
C CYS A 73 -2.93 -9.46 -15.49
N GLY A 74 -1.71 -9.04 -15.86
CA GLY A 74 -1.30 -8.87 -17.26
C GLY A 74 -1.41 -10.15 -18.08
N GLN A 75 -1.04 -11.32 -17.52
CA GLN A 75 -1.20 -12.60 -18.22
C GLN A 75 -2.68 -12.96 -18.41
N VAL A 76 -3.52 -12.74 -17.41
CA VAL A 76 -4.97 -12.97 -17.52
C VAL A 76 -5.58 -12.08 -18.61
N LEU A 77 -5.24 -10.79 -18.62
CA LEU A 77 -5.71 -9.86 -19.65
C LEU A 77 -5.22 -10.27 -21.05
N ARG A 78 -3.98 -10.73 -21.18
CA ARG A 78 -3.45 -11.25 -22.45
C ARG A 78 -4.22 -12.47 -22.94
N LEU A 79 -4.57 -13.41 -22.06
CA LEU A 79 -5.39 -14.58 -22.42
C LEU A 79 -6.78 -14.17 -22.91
N ILE A 80 -7.40 -13.19 -22.27
CA ILE A 80 -8.71 -12.66 -22.68
C ILE A 80 -8.61 -11.91 -24.00
N ALA A 81 -7.56 -11.13 -24.22
CA ALA A 81 -7.40 -10.29 -25.42
C ALA A 81 -7.07 -11.08 -26.70
N VAL A 82 -6.54 -12.30 -26.58
CA VAL A 82 -6.23 -13.19 -27.72
C VAL A 82 -7.37 -14.20 -27.98
N GLY A 83 -8.38 -14.25 -27.10
CA GLY A 83 -9.58 -15.08 -27.23
C GLY A 83 -10.70 -14.44 -28.03
#